data_AF-A0A9X1MQ58-F1
#
_entry.id   AF-A0A9X1MQ58-F1
#
_cell.length_a   1.000
_cell.length_b   1.000
_cell.length_c   1.000
_cell.angle_alpha   90.00
_cell.angle_beta   90.00
_cell.angle_gamma   90.00
#
_symmetry.space_group_name_H-M   'P 1'
#
loop_
_entity.id
_entity.type
_entity.pdbx_description
1 polymer ?
#
loop_
_entity_poly.entity_id
_entity_poly.type
_entity_poly.pdbx_seq_one_letter_code
_entity_poly.pdbx_strand_id
1 'polypeptide(L)'
;MVGDIDSDSSEKYEAMAETLKRISLSYPEDSAERRAIFAAARALASEFHAESRRQYEEFLQEFPVTDAMIDTALAATANSPEGTMASVHGEMWVLVIDPDGKRRLIRPNLIHWDEEDALDK
;
A
#
# COMPACT_ATOMS: atom_id res chain seq x y z
N MET A 1 -15.19 2.93 24.43
CA MET A 1 -14.81 4.27 23.98
C MET A 1 -13.42 4.16 23.40
N VAL A 2 -13.33 3.93 22.10
CA VAL A 2 -12.09 3.89 21.33
C VAL A 2 -12.41 4.67 20.06
N GLY A 3 -11.54 5.60 19.68
CA GLY A 3 -11.73 6.42 18.48
C GLY A 3 -11.96 7.87 18.83
N ASP A 4 -10.89 8.66 18.75
CA ASP A 4 -10.92 10.09 18.41
C ASP A 4 -9.50 10.71 18.37
N ILE A 5 -8.42 9.97 18.69
CA ILE A 5 -7.07 10.56 18.80
C ILE A 5 -6.18 10.42 17.55
N ASP A 6 -6.43 9.51 16.61
CA ASP A 6 -5.48 9.27 15.50
C ASP A 6 -5.92 9.69 14.08
N SER A 7 -7.22 9.91 13.83
CA SER A 7 -7.70 10.34 12.50
C SER A 7 -7.20 11.73 12.12
N ASP A 8 -7.16 12.64 13.09
CA ASP A 8 -6.78 14.06 12.89
C ASP A 8 -5.26 14.22 12.67
N SER A 9 -4.46 13.24 13.10
CA SER A 9 -2.99 13.22 12.88
C SER A 9 -2.65 12.69 11.50
N SER A 10 -3.34 11.62 11.07
CA SER A 10 -3.23 11.01 9.74
C SER A 10 -3.53 12.01 8.62
N GLU A 11 -4.66 12.72 8.71
CA GLU A 11 -5.07 13.71 7.72
C GLU A 11 -4.07 14.87 7.62
N LYS A 12 -3.42 15.23 8.73
CA LYS A 12 -2.37 16.27 8.74
C LYS A 12 -1.10 15.82 8.03
N TYR A 13 -0.64 14.59 8.25
CA TYR A 13 0.56 14.07 7.58
C TYR A 13 0.37 13.93 6.08
N GLU A 14 -0.79 13.43 5.63
CA GLU A 14 -1.12 13.34 4.21
C GLU A 14 -1.18 14.74 3.57
N ALA A 15 -1.90 15.69 4.20
CA ALA A 15 -1.97 17.07 3.71
C ALA A 15 -0.60 17.77 3.65
N MET A 16 0.28 17.51 4.63
CA MET A 16 1.65 18.02 4.65
C MET A 16 2.51 17.42 3.53
N ALA A 17 2.45 16.10 3.33
CA ALA A 17 3.16 15.42 2.24
C ALA A 17 2.71 15.94 0.87
N GLU A 18 1.40 16.09 0.65
CA GLU A 18 0.86 16.67 -0.58
C GLU A 18 1.29 18.12 -0.79
N THR A 19 1.29 18.92 0.28
CA THR A 19 1.72 20.33 0.23
C THR A 19 3.19 20.43 -0.14
N LEU A 20 4.07 19.64 0.48
CA LEU A 20 5.49 19.61 0.14
C LEU A 20 5.72 19.15 -1.28
N LYS A 21 5.00 18.12 -1.75
CA LYS A 21 5.04 17.69 -3.15
C LYS A 21 4.65 18.85 -4.08
N ARG A 22 3.59 19.59 -3.77
CA ARG A 22 3.16 20.76 -4.57
C ARG A 22 4.19 21.88 -4.57
N ILE A 23 4.80 22.19 -3.42
CA ILE A 23 5.87 23.18 -3.30
C ILE A 23 7.07 22.74 -4.15
N SER A 24 7.44 21.46 -4.13
CA SER A 24 8.59 20.97 -4.93
C SER A 24 8.43 21.22 -6.42
N LEU A 25 7.18 21.23 -6.93
CA LEU A 25 6.88 21.47 -8.36
C LEU A 25 7.07 22.93 -8.79
N SER A 26 7.22 23.88 -7.85
CA SER A 26 7.52 25.28 -8.19
C SER A 26 9.00 25.51 -8.49
N TYR A 27 9.86 24.53 -8.18
CA TYR A 27 11.30 24.60 -8.42
C TYR A 27 11.69 23.87 -9.72
N PRO A 28 12.80 24.26 -10.38
CA PRO A 28 13.33 23.56 -11.55
C PRO A 28 13.58 22.07 -11.26
N GLU A 29 13.34 21.21 -12.25
CA GLU A 29 13.44 19.75 -12.14
C GLU A 29 14.78 19.26 -11.57
N ASP A 30 15.87 19.87 -12.03
CA ASP A 30 17.23 19.49 -11.63
C ASP A 30 17.76 20.23 -10.40
N SER A 31 16.93 21.07 -9.76
CA SER A 31 17.35 21.85 -8.58
C SER A 31 17.53 20.98 -7.33
N ALA A 32 18.48 21.37 -6.48
CA ALA A 32 18.70 20.70 -5.20
C ALA A 32 17.49 20.85 -4.27
N GLU A 33 16.82 21.99 -4.35
CA GLU A 33 15.62 22.35 -3.60
C GLU A 33 14.45 21.44 -3.95
N ARG A 34 14.19 21.19 -5.25
CA ARG A 34 13.14 20.25 -5.67
C ARG A 34 13.43 18.85 -5.13
N ARG A 35 14.67 18.37 -5.27
CA ARG A 35 15.06 17.04 -4.76
C ARG A 35 14.86 16.93 -3.25
N ALA A 36 15.30 17.92 -2.48
CA ALA A 36 15.20 17.90 -1.02
C ALA A 36 13.74 17.93 -0.54
N ILE A 37 12.92 18.84 -1.09
CA ILE A 37 11.51 18.98 -0.69
C ILE A 37 10.69 17.76 -1.12
N PHE A 38 10.96 17.23 -2.33
CA PHE A 38 10.30 16.02 -2.80
C PHE A 38 10.68 14.79 -1.98
N ALA A 39 11.96 14.66 -1.56
CA ALA A 39 12.39 13.60 -0.67
C ALA A 39 11.70 13.69 0.70
N ALA A 40 11.58 14.89 1.28
CA ALA A 40 10.85 15.11 2.53
C ALA A 40 9.36 14.73 2.41
N ALA A 41 8.71 15.09 1.29
CA ALA A 41 7.33 14.69 1.01
C ALA A 41 7.17 13.16 0.95
N ARG A 42 8.12 12.46 0.32
CA ARG A 42 8.12 10.99 0.26
C ARG A 42 8.37 10.34 1.61
N ALA A 43 9.28 10.88 2.42
CA ALA A 43 9.56 10.37 3.76
C ALA A 43 8.32 10.43 4.64
N LEU A 44 7.64 11.59 4.68
CA LEU A 44 6.39 11.77 5.45
C LEU A 44 5.27 10.84 4.97
N ALA A 45 5.09 10.70 3.64
CA ALA A 45 4.11 9.76 3.10
C ALA A 45 4.44 8.30 3.48
N SER A 46 5.73 7.93 3.49
CA SER A 46 6.17 6.58 3.84
C SER A 46 5.94 6.26 5.32
N GLU A 47 6.21 7.21 6.21
CA GLU A 47 5.94 7.09 7.64
C GLU A 47 4.44 6.92 7.90
N PHE A 48 3.60 7.73 7.27
CA PHE A 48 2.15 7.60 7.33
C PHE A 48 1.65 6.24 6.82
N HIS A 49 2.18 5.76 5.70
CA HIS A 49 1.84 4.44 5.18
C HIS A 49 2.29 3.30 6.10
N ALA A 50 3.41 3.44 6.81
CA ALA A 50 3.88 2.45 7.78
C ALA A 50 2.93 2.36 8.99
N GLU A 51 2.48 3.50 9.52
CA GLU A 51 1.51 3.52 10.62
C GLU A 51 0.15 2.97 10.19
N SER A 52 -0.36 3.40 9.03
CA SER A 52 -1.61 2.89 8.47
C SER A 52 -1.56 1.37 8.24
N ARG A 53 -0.42 0.86 7.76
CA ARG A 53 -0.18 -0.57 7.61
C ARG A 53 -0.23 -1.28 8.96
N ARG A 54 0.42 -0.73 10.01
CA ARG A 54 0.37 -1.33 11.35
C ARG A 54 -1.05 -1.42 11.89
N GLN A 55 -1.82 -0.33 11.80
CA GLN A 55 -3.23 -0.31 12.24
C GLN A 55 -4.08 -1.32 11.46
N TYR A 56 -3.83 -1.44 10.15
CA TYR A 56 -4.52 -2.42 9.32
C TYR A 56 -4.14 -3.87 9.68
N GLU A 57 -2.86 -4.13 9.99
CA GLU A 57 -2.40 -5.44 10.47
C GLU A 57 -3.03 -5.80 11.82
N GLU A 58 -3.15 -4.84 12.74
CA GLU A 58 -3.89 -5.02 14.01
C GLU A 58 -5.37 -5.34 13.75
N PHE A 59 -6.02 -4.62 12.82
CA PHE A 59 -7.38 -4.91 12.41
C PHE A 59 -7.52 -6.34 11.83
N LEU A 60 -6.56 -6.80 11.02
CA LEU A 60 -6.57 -8.16 10.46
C LEU A 60 -6.34 -9.25 11.52
N GLN A 61 -5.73 -8.93 12.67
CA GLN A 61 -5.64 -9.88 13.78
C GLN A 61 -7.00 -10.08 14.44
N GLU A 62 -7.80 -9.02 14.57
CA GLU A 62 -9.16 -9.08 15.12
C GLU A 62 -10.18 -9.63 14.12
N PHE A 63 -10.02 -9.27 12.84
CA PHE A 63 -10.89 -9.64 11.73
C PHE A 63 -10.06 -10.28 10.59
N PRO A 64 -9.66 -11.56 10.74
CA PRO A 64 -8.81 -12.20 9.75
C PRO A 64 -9.55 -12.42 8.43
N VAL A 65 -8.81 -12.38 7.33
CA VAL A 65 -9.31 -12.82 6.03
C VAL A 65 -9.71 -14.29 6.11
N THR A 66 -10.96 -14.58 5.77
CA THR A 66 -11.51 -15.95 5.81
C THR A 66 -11.52 -16.58 4.42
N ASP A 67 -11.49 -17.91 4.36
CA ASP A 67 -11.59 -18.65 3.09
C ASP A 67 -12.85 -18.29 2.30
N ALA A 68 -13.99 -18.08 2.99
CA ALA A 68 -15.23 -17.68 2.34
C ALA A 68 -15.12 -16.33 1.59
N MET A 69 -14.30 -15.40 2.10
CA MET A 69 -14.05 -14.11 1.43
C MET A 69 -13.16 -14.29 0.21
N ILE A 70 -12.16 -15.17 0.30
CA ILE A 70 -11.28 -15.53 -0.81
C ILE A 70 -12.10 -16.23 -1.91
N ASP A 71 -12.95 -17.19 -1.56
CA ASP A 71 -13.83 -17.89 -2.49
C ASP A 71 -14.78 -16.95 -3.20
N THR A 72 -15.35 -15.98 -2.46
CA THR A 72 -16.23 -14.95 -3.03
C THR A 72 -15.48 -14.09 -4.05
N ALA A 73 -14.26 -13.66 -3.73
CA ALA A 73 -13.43 -12.88 -4.65
C ALA A 73 -12.94 -13.70 -5.85
N LEU A 74 -12.63 -14.98 -5.65
CA LEU A 74 -12.25 -15.90 -6.71
C LEU A 74 -13.42 -16.13 -7.68
N ALA A 75 -14.63 -16.30 -7.16
CA ALA A 75 -15.85 -16.41 -7.97
C ALA A 75 -16.08 -15.14 -8.81
N ALA A 76 -15.84 -13.95 -8.24
CA ALA A 76 -15.95 -12.67 -8.95
C ALA A 76 -14.92 -12.53 -10.09
N THR A 77 -13.80 -13.25 -10.03
CA THR A 77 -12.73 -13.24 -11.04
C THR A 77 -12.72 -14.47 -11.93
N ALA A 78 -13.76 -15.30 -11.90
CA ALA A 78 -13.80 -16.61 -12.57
C ALA A 78 -13.51 -16.57 -14.08
N ASN A 79 -13.88 -15.48 -14.76
CA ASN A 79 -13.68 -15.30 -16.21
C ASN A 79 -12.55 -14.30 -16.54
N SER A 80 -11.84 -13.84 -15.53
CA SER A 80 -10.77 -12.84 -15.69
C SER A 80 -9.46 -13.53 -16.10
N PRO A 81 -8.58 -12.82 -16.84
CA PRO A 81 -7.26 -13.33 -17.18
C PRO A 81 -6.36 -13.43 -15.95
N GLU A 82 -5.34 -14.27 -16.02
CA GLU A 82 -4.25 -14.31 -15.04
C GLU A 82 -3.62 -12.92 -14.83
N GLY A 83 -3.24 -12.60 -13.60
CA GLY A 83 -2.73 -11.30 -13.21
C GLY A 83 -3.82 -10.29 -12.83
N THR A 84 -5.10 -10.65 -12.94
CA THR A 84 -6.20 -9.79 -12.47
C THR A 84 -6.09 -9.56 -10.96
N MET A 85 -6.16 -8.30 -10.55
CA MET A 85 -6.16 -7.91 -9.15
C MET A 85 -7.57 -7.99 -8.56
N ALA A 86 -7.68 -8.55 -7.36
CA ALA A 86 -8.88 -8.55 -6.54
C ALA A 86 -8.58 -7.91 -5.18
N SER A 87 -9.55 -7.19 -4.62
CA SER A 87 -9.46 -6.72 -3.24
C SER A 87 -10.23 -7.68 -2.34
N VAL A 88 -9.54 -8.24 -1.34
CA VAL A 88 -10.16 -9.09 -0.31
C VAL A 88 -9.88 -8.44 1.03
N HIS A 89 -10.95 -7.95 1.66
CA HIS A 89 -10.88 -7.31 2.97
C HIS A 89 -9.93 -6.10 3.08
N GLY A 90 -9.63 -5.42 1.98
CA GLY A 90 -8.66 -4.31 1.94
C GLY A 90 -7.24 -4.75 1.52
N GLU A 91 -6.94 -6.05 1.51
CA GLU A 91 -5.71 -6.57 0.92
C GLU A 91 -5.87 -6.74 -0.59
N MET A 92 -4.78 -6.50 -1.32
CA MET A 92 -4.70 -6.82 -2.73
C MET A 92 -4.30 -8.28 -2.90
N TRP A 93 -5.00 -8.98 -3.79
CA TRP A 93 -4.73 -10.36 -4.17
C TRP A 93 -4.64 -10.46 -5.68
N VAL A 94 -3.87 -11.41 -6.19
CA VAL A 94 -3.65 -11.60 -7.61
C VAL A 94 -4.18 -12.97 -8.03
N LEU A 95 -5.00 -13.00 -9.08
CA LEU A 95 -5.44 -14.23 -9.72
C LEU A 95 -4.27 -14.89 -10.45
N VAL A 96 -3.98 -16.13 -10.06
CA VAL A 96 -3.03 -17.01 -10.77
C VAL A 96 -3.74 -18.25 -11.26
N ILE A 97 -3.27 -18.77 -12.38
CA ILE A 97 -3.76 -20.01 -12.99
C ILE A 97 -2.63 -21.02 -12.92
N ASP A 98 -2.77 -22.03 -12.07
CA ASP A 98 -1.78 -23.07 -11.92
C ASP A 98 -1.64 -23.90 -13.21
N PRO A 99 -0.52 -24.62 -13.42
CA PRO A 99 -0.30 -25.45 -14.60
C PRO A 99 -1.37 -26.53 -14.83
N ASP A 100 -2.08 -26.94 -13.77
CA ASP A 100 -3.20 -27.89 -13.84
C ASP A 100 -4.54 -27.22 -14.20
N GLY A 101 -4.53 -25.92 -14.49
CA GLY A 101 -5.70 -25.12 -14.84
C GLY A 101 -6.52 -24.62 -13.65
N LYS A 102 -6.11 -24.92 -12.41
CA LYS A 102 -6.80 -24.42 -11.22
C LYS A 102 -6.54 -22.93 -11.04
N ARG A 103 -7.60 -22.22 -10.66
CA ARG A 103 -7.55 -20.78 -10.36
C ARG A 103 -7.43 -20.60 -8.86
N ARG A 104 -6.54 -19.72 -8.42
CA ARG A 104 -6.43 -19.30 -7.02
C ARG A 104 -6.04 -17.83 -6.92
N LEU A 105 -6.40 -17.22 -5.80
CA LEU A 105 -5.91 -15.90 -5.42
C LEU A 105 -4.68 -16.08 -4.54
N ILE A 106 -3.60 -15.36 -4.86
CA ILE A 106 -2.40 -15.27 -4.02
C ILE A 106 -2.22 -13.85 -3.52
N ARG A 107 -1.74 -13.70 -2.28
CA ARG A 107 -1.23 -12.39 -1.83
C ARG A 107 0.07 -12.12 -2.59
N PRO A 108 0.21 -10.99 -3.29
CA PRO A 108 1.50 -10.59 -3.81
C PRO A 108 2.43 -10.40 -2.62
N ASN A 109 3.57 -11.10 -2.60
CA ASN A 109 4.66 -10.75 -1.70
C ASN A 109 5.08 -9.34 -2.09
N LEU A 110 4.69 -8.35 -1.28
CA LEU A 110 5.30 -7.04 -1.34
C LEU A 110 6.77 -7.28 -1.06
N ILE A 111 7.60 -7.18 -2.10
CA ILE A 111 9.04 -7.12 -1.92
C ILE A 111 9.25 -5.93 -1.00
N HIS A 112 9.62 -6.20 0.25
CA HIS A 112 10.29 -5.21 1.07
C HIS A 112 11.57 -4.90 0.32
N TRP A 113 11.52 -3.83 -0.48
CA TRP A 113 12.75 -3.18 -0.91
C TRP A 113 13.31 -2.59 0.36
N ASP A 114 14.05 -3.40 1.11
CA ASP A 114 14.93 -2.89 2.15
C ASP A 114 15.87 -1.92 1.43
N GLU A 115 15.68 -0.62 1.68
CA GLU A 115 16.51 0.44 1.10
C GLU A 115 17.99 0.30 1.54
N GLU A 116 18.31 -0.64 2.45
CA GLU A 116 19.69 -1.02 2.80
C GLU A 116 20.46 -1.66 1.64
N ASP A 117 19.81 -2.40 0.73
CA ASP A 117 20.48 -3.00 -0.44
C ASP A 117 20.85 -1.98 -1.53
N ALA A 118 20.35 -0.74 -1.44
CA ALA A 118 20.63 0.33 -2.40
C ALA A 118 21.92 1.10 -2.08
N LEU A 119 22.57 0.86 -0.93
CA LEU A 119 23.79 1.54 -0.51
C LEU A 119 25.09 0.82 -0.91
N ASP A 120 25.01 -0.36 -1.52
CA ASP A 120 26.17 -1.11 -2.03
C ASP A 120 26.31 -0.99 -3.56
N LYS A 121 26.45 0.23 -4.10
CA LYS A 121 27.07 0.48 -5.43
C LYS A 121 27.78 1.83 -5.53
#